data_AF-A0A820VP96-F1
#
_entry.id   AF-A0A820VP96-F1
#
_cell.length_a   1.000
_cell.length_b   1.000
_cell.length_c   1.000
_cell.angle_alpha   90.00
_cell.angle_beta   90.00
_cell.angle_gamma   90.00
#
_symmetry.space_group_name_H-M   'P 1'
#
loop_
_entity.id
_entity.type
_entity.pdbx_description
1 polymer ?
#
loop_
_entity_poly.entity_id
_entity_poly.type
_entity_poly.pdbx_seq_one_letter_code
_entity_poly.pdbx_strand_id
1 'polypeptide(L)'
;MVTLDDGNACVRRYACEALGKITTKTATSEVINRLVSALGDDDEYIRMSACRCLGEMSEKVATSQIINQLVIALEDGHVGVREHACEALGKIGKKAATKEVINRIISALRDNHEHVKMSACRYLDKMNEKAATSDVINQLVIALEDESAGVRRYAYEALGKVGEQAASNEVIDRFLMALGHDHDDIGKYA
;
A
#
# COMPACT_ATOMS: atom_id res chain seq x y z
N MET A 1 30.07 -12.14 -3.71
CA MET A 1 29.93 -11.22 -2.58
C MET A 1 28.83 -10.25 -2.95
N VAL A 2 27.67 -10.30 -2.28
CA VAL A 2 26.50 -9.49 -2.63
C VAL A 2 26.83 -8.03 -2.31
N THR A 3 26.87 -7.18 -3.32
CA THR A 3 27.31 -5.76 -3.29
C THR A 3 26.32 -4.81 -2.60
N LEU A 4 25.49 -5.33 -1.70
CA LEU A 4 24.55 -4.54 -0.90
C LEU A 4 25.21 -3.83 0.28
N ASP A 5 26.44 -4.20 0.63
CA ASP A 5 27.24 -3.51 1.66
C ASP A 5 28.31 -2.58 1.06
N ASP A 6 28.23 -2.30 -0.25
CA ASP A 6 29.23 -1.46 -0.92
C ASP A 6 29.19 -0.02 -0.37
N GLY A 7 30.35 0.60 -0.15
CA GLY A 7 30.42 1.98 0.34
C GLY A 7 29.79 2.99 -0.64
N ASN A 8 29.69 2.63 -1.93
CA ASN A 8 29.10 3.46 -2.96
C ASN A 8 27.59 3.19 -3.12
N ALA A 9 26.77 4.19 -2.82
CA ALA A 9 25.32 4.12 -2.93
C ALA A 9 24.82 3.73 -4.34
N CYS A 10 25.49 4.19 -5.40
CA CYS A 10 25.15 3.81 -6.77
C CYS A 10 25.31 2.30 -7.00
N VAL A 11 26.40 1.71 -6.49
CA VAL A 11 26.65 0.27 -6.62
C VAL A 11 25.62 -0.52 -5.82
N ARG A 12 25.32 -0.10 -4.58
CA ARG A 12 24.26 -0.71 -3.76
C ARG A 12 22.90 -0.64 -4.44
N ARG A 13 22.55 0.50 -5.04
CA ARG A 13 21.28 0.69 -5.77
C ARG A 13 21.15 -0.28 -6.93
N TYR A 14 22.14 -0.35 -7.82
CA TYR A 14 22.10 -1.29 -8.95
C TYR A 14 22.08 -2.75 -8.49
N ALA A 15 22.75 -3.07 -7.38
CA ALA A 15 22.69 -4.39 -6.77
C ALA A 15 21.27 -4.74 -6.29
N CYS A 16 20.61 -3.81 -5.59
CA CYS A 16 19.25 -3.99 -5.10
C CYS A 16 18.25 -4.17 -6.26
N GLU A 17 18.34 -3.32 -7.30
CA GLU A 17 17.50 -3.43 -8.50
C GLU A 17 17.71 -4.76 -9.24
N ALA A 18 18.96 -5.19 -9.40
CA ALA A 18 19.28 -6.46 -10.03
C ALA A 18 18.72 -7.64 -9.22
N LEU A 19 18.82 -7.57 -7.90
CA LEU A 19 18.26 -8.60 -7.02
C LEU A 19 16.74 -8.68 -7.14
N GLY A 20 16.01 -7.56 -7.17
CA GLY A 20 14.55 -7.57 -7.37
C GLY A 20 14.14 -8.33 -8.63
N LYS A 21 14.82 -8.04 -9.76
CA LYS A 21 14.55 -8.71 -11.05
C LYS A 21 14.82 -10.22 -11.02
N ILE A 22 15.83 -10.67 -10.28
CA ILE A 22 16.32 -12.07 -10.31
C ILE A 22 15.65 -12.93 -9.22
N THR A 23 15.34 -12.37 -8.06
CA THR A 23 15.00 -13.14 -6.84
C THR A 23 13.55 -13.61 -6.74
N THR A 24 12.66 -13.20 -7.66
CA THR A 24 11.27 -13.71 -7.73
C THR A 24 11.19 -15.24 -7.82
N LYS A 25 12.25 -15.90 -8.34
CA LYS A 25 12.35 -17.36 -8.48
C LYS A 25 13.26 -18.07 -7.46
N THR A 26 14.24 -17.39 -6.85
CA THR A 26 15.31 -18.06 -6.09
C THR A 26 15.77 -17.24 -4.87
N ALA A 27 14.82 -16.84 -4.03
CA ALA A 27 15.11 -16.14 -2.78
C ALA A 27 15.79 -17.05 -1.75
N THR A 28 17.06 -16.79 -1.43
CA THR A 28 17.74 -17.44 -0.29
C THR A 28 17.55 -16.61 0.98
N SER A 29 17.69 -17.24 2.15
CA SER A 29 17.60 -16.54 3.44
C SER A 29 18.63 -15.42 3.57
N GLU A 30 19.82 -15.59 2.98
CA GLU A 30 20.85 -14.54 2.96
C GLU A 30 20.36 -13.31 2.20
N VAL A 31 19.78 -13.47 1.01
CA VAL A 31 19.28 -12.34 0.22
C VAL A 31 18.14 -11.62 0.94
N ILE A 32 17.22 -12.38 1.57
CA ILE A 32 16.14 -11.81 2.36
C ILE A 32 16.70 -10.95 3.51
N ASN A 33 17.68 -11.47 4.26
CA ASN A 33 18.30 -10.71 5.35
C ASN A 33 18.97 -9.42 4.86
N ARG A 34 19.64 -9.45 3.71
CA ARG A 34 20.25 -8.25 3.12
C ARG A 34 19.22 -7.22 2.65
N LEU A 35 18.11 -7.67 2.05
CA LEU A 35 17.00 -6.78 1.70
C LEU A 35 16.35 -6.16 2.94
N VAL A 36 16.23 -6.92 4.04
CA VAL A 36 15.74 -6.37 5.31
C VAL A 36 16.69 -5.31 5.87
N SER A 37 18.01 -5.52 5.81
CA SER A 37 18.97 -4.47 6.18
C SER A 37 18.86 -3.23 5.29
N ALA A 38 18.66 -3.42 3.99
CA ALA A 38 18.52 -2.33 3.01
C ALA A 38 17.27 -1.46 3.22
N LEU A 39 16.26 -1.91 3.99
CA LEU A 39 15.13 -1.08 4.40
C LEU A 39 15.54 0.07 5.32
N GLY A 40 16.72 0.01 5.94
CA GLY A 40 17.28 1.05 6.80
C GLY A 40 18.51 1.76 6.21
N ASP A 41 18.74 1.65 4.90
CA ASP A 41 19.87 2.34 4.23
C ASP A 41 19.66 3.86 4.26
N ASP A 42 20.76 4.63 4.28
CA ASP A 42 20.70 6.09 4.24
C ASP A 42 20.12 6.61 2.92
N ASP A 43 20.30 5.88 1.81
CA ASP A 43 19.78 6.21 0.48
C ASP A 43 18.33 5.74 0.30
N GLU A 44 17.43 6.69 0.03
CA GLU A 44 16.01 6.46 -0.16
C GLU A 44 15.67 5.54 -1.34
N TYR A 45 16.48 5.54 -2.40
CA TYR A 45 16.27 4.66 -3.55
C TYR A 45 16.59 3.22 -3.22
N ILE A 46 17.56 2.98 -2.32
CA ILE A 46 17.86 1.65 -1.80
C ILE A 46 16.71 1.16 -0.92
N ARG A 47 16.24 1.99 0.02
CA ARG A 47 15.08 1.64 0.87
C ARG A 47 13.84 1.32 0.03
N MET A 48 13.55 2.16 -0.97
CA MET A 48 12.44 1.97 -1.90
C MET A 48 12.57 0.67 -2.68
N SER A 49 13.77 0.41 -3.22
CA SER A 49 14.07 -0.82 -3.96
C SER A 49 13.91 -2.05 -3.08
N ALA A 50 14.33 -1.99 -1.81
CA ALA A 50 14.16 -3.07 -0.84
C ALA A 50 12.67 -3.37 -0.57
N CYS A 51 11.83 -2.35 -0.34
CA CYS A 51 10.38 -2.52 -0.23
C CYS A 51 9.82 -3.23 -1.47
N ARG A 52 10.19 -2.74 -2.67
CA ARG A 52 9.73 -3.32 -3.94
C ARG A 52 10.10 -4.80 -4.06
N CYS A 53 11.36 -5.14 -3.82
CA CYS A 53 11.86 -6.52 -3.93
C CYS A 53 11.12 -7.46 -2.97
N LEU A 54 10.98 -7.06 -1.70
CA LEU A 54 10.24 -7.84 -0.70
C LEU A 54 8.76 -8.02 -1.12
N GLY A 55 8.16 -6.99 -1.70
CA GLY A 55 6.82 -7.08 -2.27
C GLY A 55 6.71 -8.06 -3.44
N GLU A 56 7.68 -8.06 -4.37
CA GLU A 56 7.72 -9.00 -5.49
C GLU A 56 7.92 -10.47 -5.04
N MET A 57 8.51 -10.69 -3.86
CA MET A 57 8.61 -12.00 -3.23
C MET A 57 7.29 -12.46 -2.56
N SER A 58 6.37 -11.52 -2.31
CA SER A 58 4.99 -11.76 -1.87
C SER A 58 4.91 -12.64 -0.61
N GLU A 59 3.97 -13.59 -0.54
CA GLU A 59 3.72 -14.43 0.64
C GLU A 59 4.92 -15.29 1.09
N LYS A 60 5.93 -15.49 0.23
CA LYS A 60 7.13 -16.30 0.51
C LYS A 60 7.98 -15.70 1.63
N VAL A 61 7.93 -14.39 1.82
CA VAL A 61 8.72 -13.64 2.81
C VAL A 61 7.85 -13.07 3.94
N ALA A 62 6.64 -13.60 4.11
CA ALA A 62 5.65 -13.11 5.07
C ALA A 62 5.98 -13.50 6.53
N THR A 63 7.11 -13.00 7.05
CA THR A 63 7.52 -13.14 8.45
C THR A 63 7.18 -11.87 9.24
N SER A 64 6.97 -12.00 10.56
CA SER A 64 6.68 -10.84 11.40
C SER A 64 7.80 -9.80 11.38
N GLN A 65 9.06 -10.22 11.29
CA GLN A 65 10.20 -9.31 11.16
C GLN A 65 10.08 -8.44 9.90
N ILE A 66 9.76 -9.05 8.75
CA ILE A 66 9.66 -8.33 7.47
C ILE A 66 8.45 -7.41 7.47
N ILE A 67 7.31 -7.88 7.98
CA ILE A 67 6.10 -7.06 8.12
C ILE A 67 6.40 -5.84 9.01
N ASN A 68 7.05 -6.02 10.17
CA ASN A 68 7.37 -4.91 11.07
C ASN A 68 8.33 -3.89 10.44
N GLN A 69 9.31 -4.33 9.65
CA GLN A 69 10.20 -3.42 8.95
C GLN A 69 9.49 -2.65 7.83
N LEU A 70 8.57 -3.29 7.10
CA LEU A 70 7.72 -2.60 6.13
C LEU A 70 6.73 -1.63 6.80
N VAL A 71 6.26 -1.93 8.01
CA VAL A 71 5.43 -1.01 8.82
C VAL A 71 6.21 0.26 9.18
N ILE A 72 7.49 0.15 9.52
CA ILE A 72 8.36 1.33 9.75
C ILE A 72 8.50 2.13 8.45
N ALA A 73 8.71 1.46 7.32
CA ALA A 73 8.86 2.11 6.01
C ALA A 73 7.59 2.87 5.53
N LEU A 74 6.41 2.60 6.11
CA LEU A 74 5.19 3.39 5.85
C LEU A 74 5.30 4.83 6.37
N GLU A 75 6.22 5.12 7.27
CA GLU A 75 6.45 6.46 7.85
C GLU A 75 7.74 7.11 7.31
N ASP A 76 8.33 6.54 6.25
CA ASP A 76 9.57 7.05 5.68
C ASP A 76 9.42 8.49 5.14
N GLY A 77 10.48 9.30 5.30
CA GLY A 77 10.50 10.66 4.78
C GLY A 77 10.33 10.74 3.26
N HIS A 78 10.75 9.72 2.52
CA HIS A 78 10.66 9.68 1.07
C HIS A 78 9.36 9.01 0.59
N VAL A 79 8.62 9.73 -0.28
CA VAL A 79 7.31 9.28 -0.80
C VAL A 79 7.36 7.91 -1.47
N GLY A 80 8.41 7.65 -2.26
CA GLY A 80 8.55 6.38 -2.99
C GLY A 80 8.72 5.20 -2.04
N VAL A 81 9.34 5.39 -0.88
CA VAL A 81 9.50 4.32 0.13
C VAL A 81 8.15 3.98 0.74
N ARG A 82 7.37 5.00 1.14
CA ARG A 82 6.02 4.80 1.71
C ARG A 82 5.08 4.11 0.74
N GLU A 83 5.08 4.53 -0.53
CA GLU A 83 4.29 3.92 -1.60
C GLU A 83 4.62 2.43 -1.76
N HIS A 84 5.91 2.10 -1.91
CA HIS A 84 6.34 0.73 -2.14
C HIS A 84 6.17 -0.15 -0.89
N ALA A 85 6.23 0.44 0.31
CA ALA A 85 5.90 -0.26 1.55
C ALA A 85 4.42 -0.68 1.59
N CYS A 86 3.49 0.22 1.23
CA CYS A 86 2.07 -0.10 1.07
C CYS A 86 1.86 -1.24 0.06
N GLU A 87 2.48 -1.13 -1.12
CA GLU A 87 2.37 -2.16 -2.15
C GLU A 87 2.91 -3.52 -1.69
N ALA A 88 4.07 -3.51 -1.02
CA ALA A 88 4.73 -4.71 -0.55
C ALA A 88 3.89 -5.45 0.50
N LEU A 89 3.35 -4.73 1.48
CA LEU A 89 2.42 -5.28 2.47
C LEU A 89 1.17 -5.87 1.78
N GLY A 90 0.67 -5.20 0.74
CA GLY A 90 -0.47 -5.69 -0.04
C GLY A 90 -0.14 -6.98 -0.81
N LYS A 91 1.08 -7.12 -1.34
CA LYS A 91 1.55 -8.33 -2.04
C LYS A 91 1.88 -9.48 -1.07
N ILE A 92 2.34 -9.17 0.15
CA ILE A 92 2.48 -10.14 1.25
C ILE A 92 1.10 -10.71 1.65
N GLY A 93 0.03 -9.95 1.40
CA GLY A 93 -1.33 -10.44 1.47
C GLY A 93 -1.84 -10.59 2.90
N LYS A 94 -2.73 -11.57 3.12
CA LYS A 94 -3.54 -11.68 4.35
C LYS A 94 -2.74 -11.88 5.65
N LYS A 95 -1.45 -12.24 5.57
CA LYS A 95 -0.54 -12.31 6.73
C LYS A 95 -0.12 -10.92 7.24
N ALA A 96 -0.13 -9.91 6.37
CA ALA A 96 0.11 -8.52 6.72
C ALA A 96 -1.14 -7.80 7.26
N ALA A 97 -2.32 -8.44 7.28
CA ALA A 97 -3.55 -7.85 7.82
C ALA A 97 -3.58 -7.82 9.37
N THR A 98 -2.51 -7.34 10.00
CA THR A 98 -2.46 -7.15 11.46
C THR A 98 -3.08 -5.80 11.84
N LYS A 99 -3.53 -5.67 13.09
CA LYS A 99 -4.09 -4.42 13.59
C LYS A 99 -3.11 -3.25 13.45
N GLU A 100 -1.83 -3.49 13.70
CA GLU A 100 -0.78 -2.48 13.58
C GLU A 100 -0.61 -2.02 12.13
N VAL A 101 -0.54 -2.95 11.17
CA VAL A 101 -0.44 -2.62 9.75
C VAL A 101 -1.67 -1.83 9.31
N ILE A 102 -2.88 -2.25 9.67
CA ILE A 102 -4.12 -1.55 9.31
C ILE A 102 -4.11 -0.11 9.86
N ASN A 103 -3.66 0.10 11.10
CA ASN A 103 -3.54 1.45 11.68
C ASN A 103 -2.54 2.34 10.92
N ARG A 104 -1.42 1.78 10.44
CA ARG A 104 -0.48 2.55 9.61
C ARG A 104 -1.03 2.82 8.20
N ILE A 105 -1.76 1.88 7.62
CA ILE A 105 -2.43 2.08 6.33
C ILE A 105 -3.51 3.17 6.42
N ILE A 106 -4.24 3.26 7.53
CA ILE A 106 -5.16 4.38 7.81
C ILE A 106 -4.43 5.73 7.76
N SER A 107 -3.18 5.79 8.25
CA SER A 107 -2.36 7.00 8.16
C SER A 107 -1.93 7.28 6.73
N ALA A 108 -1.57 6.24 5.96
CA ALA A 108 -1.21 6.35 4.55
C ALA A 108 -2.38 6.79 3.63
N LEU A 109 -3.63 6.50 4.00
CA LEU A 109 -4.82 7.06 3.31
C LEU A 109 -4.93 8.58 3.43
N ARG A 110 -4.26 9.19 4.43
CA ARG A 110 -4.20 10.63 4.67
C ARG A 110 -2.90 11.27 4.17
N ASP A 111 -2.09 10.54 3.41
CA ASP A 111 -0.83 11.06 2.89
C ASP A 111 -1.08 12.23 1.93
N ASN A 112 -0.17 13.20 1.93
CA ASN A 112 -0.23 14.34 1.01
C ASN A 112 0.00 13.92 -0.46
N HIS A 113 0.57 12.74 -0.72
CA HIS A 113 0.89 12.27 -2.06
C HIS A 113 -0.12 11.22 -2.53
N GLU A 114 -0.70 11.46 -3.72
CA GLU A 114 -1.72 10.59 -4.29
C GLU A 114 -1.29 9.14 -4.47
N HIS A 115 -0.04 8.88 -4.86
CA HIS A 115 0.45 7.51 -5.07
C HIS A 115 0.49 6.68 -3.78
N VAL A 116 0.76 7.33 -2.63
CA VAL A 116 0.71 6.66 -1.33
C VAL A 116 -0.73 6.34 -0.94
N LYS A 117 -1.64 7.31 -1.11
CA LYS A 117 -3.09 7.10 -0.89
C LYS A 117 -3.65 5.98 -1.76
N MET A 118 -3.35 5.99 -3.06
CA MET A 118 -3.73 4.93 -4.01
C MET A 118 -3.20 3.56 -3.57
N SER A 119 -1.95 3.49 -3.13
CA SER A 119 -1.34 2.24 -2.64
C SER A 119 -1.99 1.74 -1.36
N ALA A 120 -2.38 2.63 -0.45
CA ALA A 120 -3.15 2.30 0.74
C ALA A 120 -4.54 1.74 0.38
N CYS A 121 -5.28 2.37 -0.55
CA CYS A 121 -6.55 1.84 -1.03
C CYS A 121 -6.39 0.44 -1.65
N ARG A 122 -5.38 0.24 -2.51
CA ARG A 122 -5.08 -1.08 -3.10
C ARG A 122 -4.69 -2.13 -2.07
N TYR A 123 -3.98 -1.76 -1.00
CA TYR A 123 -3.72 -2.67 0.10
C TYR A 123 -5.05 -3.14 0.72
N LEU A 124 -5.98 -2.22 1.00
CA LEU A 124 -7.26 -2.51 1.63
C LEU A 124 -8.15 -3.38 0.75
N ASP A 125 -8.21 -3.09 -0.56
CA ASP A 125 -8.87 -3.94 -1.56
C ASP A 125 -8.37 -5.40 -1.48
N LYS A 126 -7.04 -5.61 -1.41
CA LYS A 126 -6.47 -6.96 -1.28
C LYS A 126 -6.79 -7.63 0.05
N MET A 127 -6.95 -6.87 1.13
CA MET A 127 -7.33 -7.42 2.43
C MET A 127 -8.81 -7.79 2.51
N ASN A 128 -9.67 -7.19 1.68
CA ASN A 128 -11.13 -7.37 1.69
C ASN A 128 -11.69 -7.19 3.13
N GLU A 129 -12.64 -8.02 3.53
CA GLU A 129 -13.26 -8.05 4.86
C GLU A 129 -12.28 -8.11 6.04
N LYS A 130 -11.03 -8.57 5.85
CA LYS A 130 -10.04 -8.59 6.95
C LYS A 130 -9.62 -7.21 7.43
N ALA A 131 -9.76 -6.19 6.58
CA ALA A 131 -9.48 -4.81 6.94
C ALA A 131 -10.76 -4.01 7.26
N ALA A 132 -11.91 -4.66 7.36
CA ALA A 132 -13.22 -4.04 7.54
C ALA A 132 -13.43 -3.47 8.96
N THR A 133 -12.67 -2.44 9.33
CA THR A 133 -12.90 -1.69 10.56
C THR A 133 -13.66 -0.41 10.24
N SER A 134 -14.40 0.12 11.22
CA SER A 134 -15.11 1.39 11.07
C SER A 134 -14.16 2.55 10.72
N ASP A 135 -12.94 2.57 11.26
CA ASP A 135 -11.94 3.57 10.93
C ASP A 135 -11.49 3.49 9.45
N VAL A 136 -11.30 2.26 8.94
CA VAL A 136 -10.98 2.05 7.52
C VAL A 136 -12.12 2.54 6.63
N ILE A 137 -13.37 2.17 6.94
CA ILE A 137 -14.53 2.59 6.16
C ILE A 137 -14.65 4.12 6.16
N ASN A 138 -14.53 4.76 7.33
CA ASN A 138 -14.60 6.22 7.44
C ASN A 138 -13.51 6.91 6.61
N GLN A 139 -12.28 6.38 6.61
CA GLN A 139 -11.22 6.95 5.78
C GLN A 139 -11.42 6.71 4.29
N LEU A 140 -11.93 5.55 3.89
CA LEU A 140 -12.25 5.28 2.49
C LEU A 140 -13.39 6.17 1.99
N VAL A 141 -14.38 6.47 2.84
CA VAL A 141 -15.46 7.44 2.52
C VAL A 141 -14.89 8.83 2.25
N ILE A 142 -13.95 9.31 3.08
CA ILE A 142 -13.26 10.59 2.84
C ILE A 142 -12.48 10.53 1.51
N ALA A 143 -11.81 9.42 1.22
CA ALA A 143 -11.05 9.24 -0.02
C ALA A 143 -11.93 9.21 -1.29
N LEU A 144 -13.26 9.07 -1.19
CA LEU A 144 -14.18 9.22 -2.32
C LEU A 144 -14.24 10.66 -2.85
N GLU A 145 -13.86 11.65 -2.04
CA GLU A 145 -13.82 13.07 -2.41
C GLU A 145 -12.41 13.57 -2.72
N ASP A 146 -11.42 12.67 -2.77
CA ASP A 146 -10.03 13.05 -3.03
C ASP A 146 -9.89 13.75 -4.39
N GLU A 147 -9.00 14.74 -4.49
CA GLU A 147 -8.75 15.48 -5.74
C GLU A 147 -8.29 14.53 -6.87
N SER A 148 -7.54 13.48 -6.52
CA SER A 148 -7.04 12.50 -7.48
C SER A 148 -8.12 11.50 -7.87
N ALA A 149 -8.43 11.45 -9.18
CA ALA A 149 -9.35 10.45 -9.73
C ALA A 149 -8.88 9.00 -9.48
N GLY A 150 -7.56 8.80 -9.40
CA GLY A 150 -6.98 7.50 -9.08
C GLY A 150 -7.30 7.06 -7.65
N VAL A 151 -7.18 7.97 -6.69
CA VAL A 151 -7.53 7.71 -5.28
C VAL A 151 -9.01 7.40 -5.15
N ARG A 152 -9.89 8.23 -5.74
CA ARG A 152 -11.34 8.01 -5.73
C ARG A 152 -11.71 6.63 -6.27
N ARG A 153 -11.17 6.25 -7.44
CA ARG A 153 -11.43 4.94 -8.05
C ARG A 153 -11.07 3.79 -7.11
N TYR A 154 -9.86 3.82 -6.55
CA TYR A 154 -9.42 2.75 -5.65
C TYR A 154 -10.18 2.73 -4.32
N ALA A 155 -10.68 3.88 -3.86
CA ALA A 155 -11.53 3.94 -2.67
C ALA A 155 -12.90 3.28 -2.92
N TYR A 156 -13.53 3.50 -4.08
CA TYR A 156 -14.74 2.76 -4.49
C TYR A 156 -14.50 1.25 -4.54
N GLU A 157 -13.40 0.82 -5.18
CA GLU A 157 -13.04 -0.60 -5.27
C GLU A 157 -12.86 -1.22 -3.88
N ALA A 158 -12.11 -0.58 -3.00
CA ALA A 158 -11.87 -1.05 -1.64
C ALA A 158 -13.15 -1.12 -0.81
N LEU A 159 -14.01 -0.11 -0.85
CA LEU A 159 -15.30 -0.12 -0.14
C LEU A 159 -16.20 -1.27 -0.61
N GLY A 160 -16.22 -1.55 -1.93
CA GLY A 160 -16.96 -2.69 -2.49
C GLY A 160 -16.46 -4.05 -1.98
N LYS A 161 -15.19 -4.16 -1.58
CA LYS A 161 -14.58 -5.40 -1.04
C LYS A 161 -14.65 -5.55 0.47
N VAL A 162 -14.86 -4.45 1.18
CA VAL A 162 -15.03 -4.42 2.64
C VAL A 162 -16.39 -5.03 3.06
N GLY A 163 -17.28 -5.30 2.09
CA GLY A 163 -18.45 -6.17 2.25
C GLY A 163 -19.58 -5.52 3.04
N GLU A 164 -20.40 -6.33 3.73
CA GLU A 164 -21.57 -5.86 4.51
C GLU A 164 -21.23 -4.78 5.54
N GLN A 165 -19.99 -4.76 6.04
CA GLN A 165 -19.53 -3.75 7.00
C GLN A 165 -19.56 -2.34 6.41
N ALA A 166 -19.39 -2.19 5.10
CA ALA A 166 -19.47 -0.91 4.40
C ALA A 166 -20.91 -0.56 3.95
N ALA A 167 -21.91 -1.43 4.17
CA ALA A 167 -23.29 -1.19 3.72
C ALA A 167 -24.05 -0.23 4.65
N SER A 168 -23.46 0.92 4.96
CA SER A 168 -24.14 2.00 5.67
C SER A 168 -24.88 2.91 4.68
N ASN A 169 -25.95 3.57 5.13
CA ASN A 169 -26.67 4.55 4.31
C ASN A 169 -25.73 5.64 3.79
N GLU A 170 -24.75 6.06 4.58
CA GLU A 170 -23.75 7.05 4.15
C GLU A 170 -22.96 6.58 2.93
N VAL A 171 -22.41 5.35 2.95
CA VAL A 171 -21.65 4.81 1.82
C VAL A 171 -22.54 4.65 0.59
N ILE A 172 -23.78 4.19 0.78
CA ILE A 172 -24.77 4.05 -0.30
C ILE A 172 -25.08 5.42 -0.90
N ASP A 173 -25.35 6.44 -0.08
CA ASP A 173 -25.63 7.81 -0.53
C ASP A 173 -24.45 8.39 -1.31
N ARG A 174 -23.20 8.17 -0.85
CA ARG A 174 -21.99 8.59 -1.59
C ARG A 174 -21.86 7.88 -2.93
N PHE A 175 -22.23 6.61 -3.02
CA PHE A 175 -22.23 5.87 -4.29
C PHE A 175 -23.32 6.39 -5.23
N LEU A 176 -24.51 6.65 -4.71
CA LEU A 176 -25.63 7.20 -5.49
C LEU A 176 -25.32 8.61 -6.01
N MET A 177 -24.72 9.48 -5.18
CA MET A 177 -24.24 10.79 -5.64
C MET A 177 -23.24 10.62 -6.80
N ALA A 178 -22.26 9.74 -6.67
CA ALA A 178 -21.27 9.52 -7.72
C ALA A 178 -21.85 8.99 -9.04
N LEU A 179 -22.91 8.19 -8.97
CA LEU A 179 -23.66 7.71 -10.15
C LEU A 179 -24.66 8.75 -10.68
N GLY A 180 -25.10 9.69 -9.84
CA GLY A 180 -26.12 10.70 -10.11
C GLY A 180 -25.58 12.08 -10.51
N HIS A 181 -24.25 12.24 -10.67
CA HIS A 181 -23.68 13.44 -11.29
C HIS A 181 -23.87 13.42 -12.83
N ASP A 182 -25.14 13.44 -13.24
CA ASP A 182 -25.71 14.31 -14.28
C ASP A 182 -26.77 15.15 -13.56
N HIS A 183 -26.32 16.09 -12.72
CA HIS A 183 -27.21 16.85 -11.85
C HIS A 183 -27.83 18.09 -12.55
N ASP A 184 -28.20 17.95 -13.83
CA ASP A 184 -28.88 19.01 -14.60
C ASP A 184 -30.30 18.68 -15.08
N ASP A 185 -30.84 17.45 -14.92
CA ASP A 185 -32.16 17.12 -15.55
C ASP A 185 -33.24 16.43 -14.70
N ILE A 186 -33.05 16.20 -13.39
CA ILE A 186 -34.13 15.58 -12.57
C ILE A 186 -35.18 16.60 -12.07
N GLY A 187 -34.99 17.89 -12.34
CA GLY A 187 -35.92 18.96 -11.95
C GLY A 187 -36.96 19.40 -12.98
N LYS A 188 -37.12 18.69 -14.13
CA LYS A 188 -38.05 19.13 -15.21
C LYS A 188 -39.24 18.23 -15.51
N TYR A 189 -39.47 17.15 -14.76
CA TYR A 189 -40.63 16.27 -14.98
C TYR A 189 -41.29 15.75 -13.69
N ALA A 190 -41.56 16.65 -12.74
CA ALA A 190 -42.61 16.44 -11.74
C ALA A 190 -43.18 17.78 -11.27
#